data_AF-A0A522NA94-F1
#
_entry.id   AF-A0A522NA94-F1
#
_cell.length_a   1.000
_cell.length_b   1.000
_cell.length_c   1.000
_cell.angle_alpha   90.00
_cell.angle_beta   90.00
_cell.angle_gamma   90.00
#
_symmetry.space_group_name_H-M   'P 1'
#
loop_
_entity.id
_entity.type
_entity.pdbx_description
1 polymer ?
#
loop_
_entity_poly.entity_id
_entity_poly.type
_entity_poly.pdbx_seq_one_letter_code
_entity_poly.pdbx_strand_id
1 'polypeptide(L)'
;MVWWRVDSAPAGRLDEVVIDAAAIARRVGELAREIEADYCGRLPVLIGVLKSSVVFLADLARAIHAPVEFDILAISSYTRAAERYGGVRMETDASMPLEGRHLIVVEDIVDTGLTLQYVLRTLGARLPASIAVCSLLDRPHRRIVDVPLRYVGFEIGDDFLVGYGLDYREAYRHLPELHRLLF
;
A
#
# COMPACT_ATOMS: atom_id res chain seq x y z
N MET A 1 -24.35 -26.66 -16.16
CA MET A 1 -24.72 -25.72 -15.08
C MET A 1 -23.68 -24.60 -15.13
N VAL A 2 -23.99 -23.50 -15.80
CA VAL A 2 -23.04 -22.42 -16.10
C VAL A 2 -23.28 -21.29 -15.11
N TRP A 3 -22.32 -21.04 -14.22
CA TRP A 3 -22.38 -19.94 -13.24
C TRP A 3 -21.20 -19.00 -13.45
N TRP A 4 -21.27 -18.15 -14.47
CA TRP A 4 -20.65 -16.82 -14.47
C TRP A 4 -21.29 -15.98 -15.58
N ARG A 5 -22.46 -15.42 -15.32
CA ARG A 5 -22.78 -14.11 -15.89
C ARG A 5 -22.27 -13.10 -14.87
N VAL A 6 -21.06 -12.60 -15.09
CA VAL A 6 -20.63 -11.36 -14.46
C VAL A 6 -21.35 -10.27 -15.23
N ASP A 7 -22.57 -9.94 -14.79
CA ASP A 7 -23.27 -8.79 -15.32
C ASP A 7 -22.47 -7.54 -14.95
N SER A 8 -22.04 -6.82 -15.99
CA SER A 8 -21.10 -5.67 -16.06
C SER A 8 -19.60 -6.02 -16.00
N ALA A 9 -18.96 -6.03 -17.17
CA ALA A 9 -17.55 -5.65 -17.26
C ALA A 9 -17.36 -4.28 -16.57
N PRO A 10 -16.24 -4.04 -15.85
CA PRO A 10 -16.02 -2.77 -15.17
C PRO A 10 -16.12 -1.63 -16.19
N ALA A 11 -16.78 -0.53 -15.83
CA ALA A 11 -17.07 0.57 -16.75
C ALA A 11 -15.83 1.26 -17.35
N GLY A 12 -14.62 0.97 -16.85
CA GLY A 12 -13.38 1.54 -17.35
C GLY A 12 -12.67 0.60 -18.34
N ARG A 13 -12.10 1.17 -19.40
CA ARG A 13 -11.29 0.45 -20.40
C ARG A 13 -9.83 0.44 -19.96
N LEU A 14 -9.23 -0.75 -19.87
CA LEU A 14 -7.78 -0.88 -19.70
C LEU A 14 -7.07 -0.33 -20.94
N ASP A 15 -6.11 0.54 -20.72
CA ASP A 15 -5.27 1.14 -21.76
C ASP A 15 -3.87 0.51 -21.72
N GLU A 16 -2.80 1.31 -21.69
CA GLU A 16 -1.43 0.81 -21.68
C GLU A 16 -0.94 0.36 -20.30
N VAL A 17 0.09 -0.50 -20.32
CA VAL A 17 0.91 -0.81 -19.16
C VAL A 17 1.76 0.41 -18.85
N VAL A 18 1.59 0.97 -17.64
CA VAL A 18 2.38 2.10 -17.14
C VAL A 18 3.63 1.61 -16.43
N ILE A 19 3.52 0.51 -15.68
CA ILE A 19 4.65 -0.15 -15.02
C ILE A 19 4.50 -1.66 -15.18
N ASP A 20 5.43 -2.27 -15.91
CA ASP A 20 5.43 -3.71 -16.17
C ASP A 20 5.85 -4.53 -14.94
N ALA A 21 5.54 -5.83 -14.96
CA ALA A 21 5.80 -6.73 -13.84
C ALA A 21 7.29 -6.86 -13.50
N ALA A 22 8.17 -6.76 -14.51
CA ALA A 22 9.61 -6.87 -14.31
C ALA A 22 10.19 -5.63 -13.62
N ALA A 23 9.69 -4.44 -13.96
CA ALA A 23 10.03 -3.18 -13.31
C ALA A 23 9.56 -3.18 -11.85
N ILE A 24 8.34 -3.64 -11.58
CA ILE A 24 7.81 -3.79 -10.22
C ILE A 24 8.71 -4.75 -9.42
N ALA A 25 8.96 -5.96 -9.92
CA ALA A 25 9.77 -6.96 -9.22
C ALA A 25 11.20 -6.46 -8.93
N ARG A 26 11.81 -5.75 -9.89
CA ARG A 26 13.14 -5.13 -9.69
C ARG A 26 13.09 -4.07 -8.59
N ARG A 27 12.10 -3.18 -8.60
CA ARG A 27 12.00 -2.11 -7.59
C ARG A 27 11.71 -2.68 -6.21
N VAL A 28 10.85 -3.70 -6.10
CA VAL A 28 10.62 -4.42 -4.83
C VAL A 28 11.93 -4.98 -4.26
N GLY A 29 12.77 -5.59 -5.10
CA GLY A 29 14.09 -6.09 -4.68
C GLY A 29 15.10 -5.00 -4.29
N GLU A 30 14.96 -3.78 -4.82
CA GLU A 30 15.74 -2.62 -4.37
C GLU A 30 15.27 -2.14 -3.00
N LEU A 31 13.96 -1.93 -2.82
CA LEU A 31 13.36 -1.53 -1.55
C LEU A 31 13.66 -2.53 -0.43
N ALA A 32 13.63 -3.83 -0.73
CA ALA A 32 14.00 -4.88 0.21
C ALA A 32 15.44 -4.72 0.72
N ARG A 33 16.40 -4.45 -0.18
CA ARG A 33 17.81 -4.23 0.18
C ARG A 33 18.00 -2.94 1.00
N GLU A 34 17.26 -1.89 0.69
CA GLU A 34 17.24 -0.65 1.49
C GLU A 34 16.76 -0.94 2.93
N ILE A 35 15.66 -1.69 3.08
CA ILE A 35 15.11 -2.10 4.38
C ILE A 35 16.09 -3.01 5.14
N GLU A 36 16.71 -3.98 4.49
CA GLU A 36 17.71 -4.88 5.09
C GLU A 36 18.87 -4.11 5.71
N ALA A 37 19.40 -3.13 4.98
CA ALA A 37 20.50 -2.30 5.45
C ALA A 37 20.07 -1.47 6.67
N ASP A 38 18.91 -0.82 6.60
CA ASP A 38 18.41 0.07 7.64
C ASP A 38 17.97 -0.65 8.93
N TYR A 39 17.57 -1.91 8.82
CA TYR A 39 17.11 -2.74 9.93
C TYR A 39 18.03 -3.93 10.22
N CYS A 40 19.30 -3.88 9.79
CA CYS A 40 20.28 -4.91 10.07
C CYS A 40 20.38 -5.19 11.58
N GLY A 41 20.24 -6.47 11.97
CA GLY A 41 20.25 -6.91 13.37
C GLY A 41 18.98 -6.59 14.16
N ARG A 42 17.90 -6.17 13.49
CA ARG A 42 16.57 -5.90 14.08
C ARG A 42 15.52 -6.82 13.48
N LEU A 43 14.35 -6.88 14.12
CA LEU A 43 13.17 -7.62 13.65
C LEU A 43 12.00 -6.63 13.41
N PRO A 44 11.99 -5.93 12.26
CA PRO A 44 10.90 -5.02 11.95
C PRO A 44 9.60 -5.79 11.65
N VAL A 45 8.48 -5.09 11.85
CA VAL A 45 7.14 -5.57 11.50
C VAL A 45 6.64 -4.77 10.29
N LEU A 46 6.35 -5.47 9.19
CA LEU A 46 5.69 -4.89 8.03
C LEU A 46 4.18 -4.82 8.31
N ILE A 47 3.58 -3.65 8.19
CA ILE A 47 2.15 -3.43 8.44
C ILE A 47 1.47 -3.06 7.13
N GLY A 48 0.74 -4.00 6.53
CA GLY A 48 -0.01 -3.74 5.29
C GLY A 48 -1.36 -3.09 5.54
N VAL A 49 -1.65 -2.00 4.83
CA VAL A 49 -2.98 -1.37 4.83
C VAL A 49 -3.89 -2.01 3.79
N LEU A 50 -4.90 -2.73 4.26
CA LEU A 50 -5.82 -3.47 3.40
C LEU A 50 -6.80 -2.56 2.63
N LYS A 51 -7.23 -2.98 1.44
CA LYS A 51 -6.91 -4.26 0.76
C LYS A 51 -5.77 -4.17 -0.24
N SER A 52 -5.55 -2.99 -0.81
CA SER A 52 -4.78 -2.85 -2.03
C SER A 52 -3.28 -3.15 -1.85
N SER A 53 -2.73 -2.96 -0.64
CA SER A 53 -1.31 -3.21 -0.41
C SER A 53 -0.92 -4.70 -0.30
N VAL A 54 -1.88 -5.63 -0.27
CA VAL A 54 -1.62 -7.07 -0.01
C VAL A 54 -0.58 -7.67 -0.96
N VAL A 55 -0.69 -7.38 -2.26
CA VAL A 55 0.23 -7.94 -3.26
C VAL A 55 1.64 -7.40 -3.05
N PHE A 56 1.76 -6.07 -2.87
CA PHE A 56 3.04 -5.42 -2.61
C PHE A 56 3.67 -5.88 -1.28
N LEU A 57 2.87 -5.99 -0.21
CA LEU A 57 3.31 -6.52 1.09
C LEU A 57 3.89 -7.93 0.94
N ALA A 58 3.17 -8.82 0.25
CA ALA A 58 3.58 -10.21 0.08
C ALA A 58 4.87 -10.34 -0.75
N ASP A 59 5.05 -9.50 -1.76
CA ASP A 59 6.26 -9.49 -2.59
C ASP A 59 7.44 -8.89 -1.83
N LEU A 60 7.23 -7.77 -1.14
CA LEU A 60 8.27 -7.10 -0.34
C LEU A 60 8.75 -8.00 0.80
N ALA A 61 7.84 -8.63 1.53
CA ALA A 61 8.19 -9.55 2.62
C ALA A 61 9.04 -10.73 2.15
N ARG A 62 8.77 -11.26 0.95
CA ARG A 62 9.55 -12.38 0.35
C ARG A 62 10.88 -11.94 -0.24
N ALA A 63 10.99 -10.67 -0.66
CA ALA A 63 12.21 -10.11 -1.22
C ALA A 63 13.26 -9.75 -0.14
N ILE A 64 12.82 -9.56 1.12
CA ILE A 64 13.71 -9.30 2.24
C ILE A 64 14.36 -10.60 2.73
N HIS A 65 15.67 -10.70 2.61
CA HIS A 65 16.53 -11.80 3.05
C HIS A 65 17.01 -11.63 4.49
N ALA A 66 16.13 -11.16 5.37
CA ALA A 66 16.36 -10.99 6.80
C ALA A 66 15.08 -11.32 7.59
N PRO A 67 15.17 -11.62 8.90
CA PRO A 67 13.99 -11.83 9.71
C PRO A 67 13.07 -10.60 9.71
N VAL A 68 11.84 -10.79 9.27
CA VAL A 68 10.74 -9.81 9.37
C VAL A 68 9.48 -10.50 9.84
N GLU A 69 8.64 -9.78 10.56
CA GLU A 69 7.25 -10.17 10.81
C GLU A 69 6.33 -9.32 9.93
N PHE A 70 5.10 -9.77 9.70
CA PHE A 70 4.10 -8.91 9.07
C PHE A 70 2.73 -9.07 9.73
N ASP A 71 1.97 -7.98 9.71
CA ASP A 71 0.58 -7.90 10.14
C ASP A 71 -0.19 -6.99 9.19
N ILE A 72 -1.50 -6.93 9.33
CA ILE A 72 -2.38 -6.16 8.47
C ILE A 72 -3.34 -5.31 9.29
N LEU A 73 -3.71 -4.16 8.74
CA LEU A 73 -4.79 -3.33 9.27
C LEU A 73 -5.78 -3.04 8.16
N ALA A 74 -7.06 -2.89 8.51
CA ALA A 74 -8.09 -2.49 7.57
C ALA A 74 -8.73 -1.20 8.02
N ILE A 75 -8.87 -0.26 7.09
CA ILE A 75 -9.53 1.02 7.30
C ILE A 75 -10.75 1.10 6.39
N SER A 76 -11.80 1.74 6.88
CA SER A 76 -12.96 2.10 6.06
C SER A 76 -13.27 3.59 6.14
N SER A 77 -13.70 4.16 5.02
CA SER A 77 -14.20 5.54 4.97
C SER A 77 -15.56 5.64 5.70
N TYR A 78 -15.80 6.71 6.45
CA TYR A 78 -17.12 6.96 7.07
C TYR A 78 -18.21 7.19 6.01
N THR A 79 -17.88 7.94 4.95
CA THR A 79 -18.69 8.15 3.73
C THR A 79 -17.75 8.52 2.58
N ARG A 80 -18.18 8.39 1.32
CA ARG A 80 -17.41 8.86 0.14
C ARG A 80 -17.03 10.34 0.22
N ALA A 81 -17.86 11.17 0.87
CA ALA A 81 -17.56 12.57 1.09
C ALA A 81 -16.49 12.77 2.17
N ALA A 82 -16.54 11.98 3.24
CA ALA A 82 -15.59 12.04 4.35
C ALA A 82 -14.18 11.55 3.96
N GLU A 83 -14.07 10.62 3.00
CA GLU A 83 -12.78 10.14 2.46
C GLU A 83 -11.91 11.29 1.95
N ARG A 84 -12.50 12.26 1.25
CA ARG A 84 -11.81 13.46 0.76
C ARG A 84 -11.24 14.35 1.86
N TYR A 85 -11.74 14.21 3.09
CA TYR A 85 -11.33 14.96 4.27
C TYR A 85 -10.60 14.07 5.31
N GLY A 86 -10.19 12.86 4.93
CA GLY A 86 -9.49 11.95 5.85
C GLY A 86 -10.37 11.33 6.93
N GLY A 87 -11.70 11.36 6.78
CA GLY A 87 -12.65 10.70 7.66
C GLY A 87 -12.62 9.18 7.43
N VAL A 88 -11.63 8.51 8.00
CA VAL A 88 -11.47 7.05 8.02
C VAL A 88 -11.57 6.52 9.45
N ARG A 89 -11.97 5.25 9.60
CA ARG A 89 -11.96 4.50 10.87
C ARG A 89 -11.21 3.20 10.71
N MET A 90 -10.61 2.73 11.79
CA MET A 90 -10.09 1.36 11.87
C MET A 90 -11.26 0.37 11.86
N GLU A 91 -11.21 -0.59 10.94
CA GLU A 91 -12.15 -1.70 10.83
C GLU A 91 -11.54 -2.99 11.36
N THR A 92 -10.27 -3.23 11.05
CA THR A 92 -9.49 -4.34 11.59
C THR A 92 -8.18 -3.80 12.10
N ASP A 93 -7.87 -4.11 13.35
CA ASP A 93 -6.63 -3.70 13.96
C ASP A 93 -5.54 -4.77 13.81
N ALA A 94 -4.29 -4.36 13.96
CA ALA A 94 -3.15 -5.26 14.06
C ALA A 94 -3.40 -6.26 15.20
N SER A 95 -3.12 -7.54 14.92
CA SER A 95 -3.32 -8.64 15.85
C SER A 95 -2.17 -8.78 16.85
N MET A 96 -0.98 -8.29 16.51
CA MET A 96 0.22 -8.43 17.33
C MET A 96 0.55 -7.20 18.19
N PRO A 97 1.25 -7.37 19.33
CA PRO A 97 1.74 -6.25 20.13
C PRO A 97 2.76 -5.40 19.35
N LEU A 98 2.57 -4.08 19.34
CA LEU A 98 3.42 -3.14 18.58
C LEU A 98 4.33 -2.28 19.46
N GLU A 99 4.19 -2.34 20.79
CA GLU A 99 5.01 -1.56 21.72
C GLU A 99 6.49 -1.93 21.61
N GLY A 100 7.36 -0.93 21.53
CA GLY A 100 8.81 -1.10 21.38
C GLY A 100 9.25 -1.76 20.07
N ARG A 101 8.34 -1.99 19.12
CA ARG A 101 8.66 -2.60 17.81
C ARG A 101 9.07 -1.55 16.79
N HIS A 102 9.88 -1.97 15.82
CA HIS A 102 10.15 -1.18 14.62
C HIS A 102 9.10 -1.49 13.56
N LEU A 103 8.27 -0.51 13.20
CA LEU A 103 7.20 -0.69 12.22
C LEU A 103 7.59 -0.11 10.87
N ILE A 104 7.21 -0.81 9.80
CA ILE A 104 7.28 -0.33 8.42
C ILE A 104 5.86 -0.44 7.85
N VAL A 105 5.18 0.69 7.69
CA VAL A 105 3.85 0.74 7.07
C VAL A 105 4.01 0.55 5.57
N VAL A 106 3.31 -0.43 5.01
CA VAL A 106 3.34 -0.79 3.59
C VAL A 106 2.04 -0.37 2.92
N GLU A 107 2.14 0.67 2.10
CA GLU A 107 1.02 1.27 1.35
C GLU A 107 1.14 0.98 -0.15
N ASP A 108 0.01 0.81 -0.83
CA ASP A 108 -0.03 0.72 -2.28
C ASP A 108 0.20 2.09 -2.92
N ILE A 109 -0.51 3.13 -2.46
CA ILE A 109 -0.40 4.48 -3.01
C ILE A 109 -0.57 5.55 -1.94
N VAL A 110 0.30 6.55 -1.96
CA VAL A 110 0.18 7.73 -1.12
C VAL A 110 -0.14 8.96 -1.96
N ASP A 111 -1.37 9.46 -1.82
CA ASP A 111 -1.89 10.60 -2.56
C ASP A 111 -1.87 11.87 -1.68
N THR A 112 -3.02 12.28 -1.10
CA THR A 112 -3.08 13.45 -0.21
C THR A 112 -2.31 13.29 1.11
N GLY A 113 -2.10 12.04 1.55
CA GLY A 113 -1.45 11.69 2.81
C GLY A 113 -2.38 11.66 4.03
N LEU A 114 -3.66 12.06 3.89
CA LEU A 114 -4.60 12.14 5.01
C LEU A 114 -4.85 10.77 5.68
N THR A 115 -5.07 9.75 4.86
CA THR A 115 -5.26 8.37 5.33
C THR A 115 -4.01 7.86 6.04
N LEU A 116 -2.84 8.03 5.43
CA LEU A 116 -1.58 7.60 6.02
C LEU A 116 -1.31 8.35 7.34
N GLN A 117 -1.59 9.65 7.42
CA GLN A 117 -1.46 10.41 8.68
C GLN A 117 -2.35 9.83 9.79
N TYR A 118 -3.58 9.41 9.46
CA TYR A 118 -4.44 8.71 10.42
C TYR A 118 -3.83 7.38 10.89
N VAL A 119 -3.31 6.58 9.95
CA VAL A 119 -2.66 5.29 10.25
C VAL A 119 -1.44 5.51 11.15
N LEU A 120 -0.56 6.44 10.80
CA LEU A 120 0.64 6.78 11.56
C LEU A 120 0.32 7.26 12.97
N ARG A 121 -0.71 8.11 13.14
CA ARG A 121 -1.15 8.56 14.47
C ARG A 121 -1.69 7.39 15.30
N THR A 122 -2.47 6.51 14.68
CA THR A 122 -3.06 5.33 15.34
C THR A 122 -1.98 4.35 15.79
N LEU A 123 -1.00 4.08 14.94
CA LEU A 123 0.14 3.22 15.27
C LEU A 123 1.07 3.88 16.31
N GLY A 124 1.30 5.18 16.21
CA GLY A 124 2.13 5.93 17.17
C GLY A 124 1.61 5.89 18.60
N ALA A 125 0.28 5.85 18.78
CA ALA A 125 -0.35 5.70 20.10
C ALA A 125 -0.03 4.34 20.78
N ARG A 126 0.53 3.37 20.05
CA ARG A 126 0.94 2.05 20.56
C ARG A 126 2.41 2.00 21.00
N LEU A 127 3.08 3.15 21.01
CA LEU A 127 4.45 3.30 21.47
C LEU A 127 5.47 2.39 20.77
N PRO A 128 5.49 2.31 19.42
CA PRO A 128 6.55 1.60 18.71
C PRO A 128 7.91 2.30 18.92
N ALA A 129 8.99 1.55 18.79
CA ALA A 129 10.34 2.10 18.83
C ALA A 129 10.64 3.03 17.64
N SER A 130 10.06 2.73 16.46
CA SER A 130 10.10 3.63 15.30
C SER A 130 8.97 3.30 14.33
N ILE A 131 8.58 4.25 13.50
CA ILE A 131 7.70 4.02 12.35
C ILE A 131 8.38 4.57 11.08
N ALA A 132 8.46 3.76 10.04
CA ALA A 132 8.81 4.16 8.68
C ALA A 132 7.65 3.84 7.72
N VAL A 133 7.63 4.48 6.56
CA VAL A 133 6.65 4.19 5.51
C VAL A 133 7.36 3.74 4.24
N CYS A 134 6.87 2.63 3.68
CA CYS A 134 7.22 2.10 2.38
C CYS A 134 5.96 2.15 1.50
N SER A 135 5.98 2.96 0.44
CA SER A 135 4.88 3.04 -0.51
C SER A 135 5.32 2.53 -1.87
N LEU A 136 4.47 1.76 -2.55
CA LEU A 136 4.71 1.38 -3.93
C LEU A 136 4.61 2.60 -4.86
N LEU A 137 3.58 3.43 -4.71
CA LEU A 137 3.30 4.57 -5.58
C LEU A 137 3.17 5.87 -4.78
N ASP A 138 3.84 6.93 -5.21
CA ASP A 138 3.70 8.25 -4.60
C ASP A 138 3.23 9.31 -5.61
N ARG A 139 2.38 10.23 -5.14
CA ARG A 139 1.94 11.43 -5.87
C ARG A 139 2.27 12.68 -5.05
N PRO A 140 3.54 13.08 -4.98
CA PRO A 140 3.97 14.18 -4.13
C PRO A 140 3.26 15.51 -4.48
N HIS A 141 2.88 15.72 -5.74
CA HIS A 141 2.14 16.92 -6.18
C HIS A 141 0.71 17.01 -5.66
N ARG A 142 0.14 15.93 -5.12
CA ARG A 142 -1.21 15.89 -4.51
C ARG A 142 -1.21 15.95 -2.98
N ARG A 143 -0.03 16.01 -2.37
CA ARG A 143 0.20 16.07 -0.91
C ARG A 143 -0.53 17.26 -0.28
N ILE A 144 -1.35 16.99 0.74
CA ILE A 144 -2.01 18.01 1.57
C ILE A 144 -1.42 18.04 2.97
N VAL A 145 -1.00 16.88 3.48
CA VAL A 145 -0.34 16.75 4.79
C VAL A 145 0.99 16.06 4.62
N ASP A 146 2.03 16.58 5.27
CA ASP A 146 3.36 15.97 5.20
C ASP A 146 3.37 14.60 5.89
N VAL A 147 3.96 13.61 5.22
CA VAL A 147 4.06 12.23 5.68
C VAL A 147 5.45 11.69 5.35
N PRO A 148 6.16 11.09 6.31
CA PRO A 148 7.56 10.71 6.14
C PRO A 148 7.69 9.40 5.34
N LEU A 149 7.65 9.50 4.01
CA LEU A 149 7.93 8.37 3.12
C LEU A 149 9.43 8.09 3.11
N ARG A 150 9.85 6.95 3.69
CA ARG A 150 11.25 6.55 3.72
C ARG A 150 11.64 5.75 2.49
N TYR A 151 10.72 4.91 2.01
CA TYR A 151 10.92 4.07 0.84
C TYR A 151 9.78 4.31 -0.14
N VAL A 152 10.13 4.68 -1.38
CA VAL A 152 9.16 4.97 -2.45
C VAL A 152 9.50 4.09 -3.64
N GLY A 153 8.53 3.30 -4.10
CA GLY A 153 8.69 2.47 -5.29
C GLY A 153 8.80 3.33 -6.54
N PHE A 154 7.71 4.02 -6.89
CA PHE A 154 7.60 4.85 -8.08
C PHE A 154 6.85 6.14 -7.78
N GLU A 155 7.38 7.27 -8.26
CA GLU A 155 6.60 8.50 -8.38
C GLU A 155 5.78 8.46 -9.67
N ILE A 156 4.48 8.77 -9.58
CA ILE A 156 3.56 8.73 -10.72
C ILE A 156 2.81 10.05 -10.88
N GLY A 157 2.33 10.29 -12.11
CA GLY A 157 1.44 11.41 -12.42
C GLY A 157 0.00 11.17 -11.96
N ASP A 158 -0.95 11.79 -12.67
CA ASP A 158 -2.37 11.75 -12.30
C ASP A 158 -3.15 10.54 -12.84
N ASP A 159 -2.49 9.67 -13.60
CA ASP A 159 -3.10 8.48 -14.19
C ASP A 159 -3.84 7.63 -13.17
N PHE A 160 -5.06 7.20 -13.47
CA PHE A 160 -5.76 6.24 -12.62
C PHE A 160 -5.20 4.84 -12.91
N LEU A 161 -4.46 4.28 -11.95
CA LEU A 161 -3.80 2.98 -12.10
C LEU A 161 -4.58 1.85 -11.43
N VAL A 162 -4.60 0.69 -12.08
CA VAL A 162 -5.14 -0.56 -11.55
C VAL A 162 -4.17 -1.71 -11.80
N GLY A 163 -4.33 -2.81 -11.06
CA GLY A 163 -3.40 -3.93 -11.10
C GLY A 163 -2.41 -3.91 -9.94
N TYR A 164 -1.70 -5.02 -9.77
CA TYR A 164 -0.76 -5.24 -8.67
C TYR A 164 -1.35 -4.89 -7.29
N GLY A 165 -2.57 -5.37 -7.04
CA GLY A 165 -3.34 -5.08 -5.83
C GLY A 165 -4.28 -3.88 -5.92
N LEU A 166 -4.01 -2.88 -6.76
CA LEU A 166 -4.90 -1.72 -6.98
C LEU A 166 -6.15 -2.13 -7.76
N ASP A 167 -7.27 -1.46 -7.49
CA ASP A 167 -8.57 -1.81 -8.04
C ASP A 167 -9.34 -0.65 -8.67
N TYR A 168 -10.33 -1.04 -9.47
CA TYR A 168 -11.50 -0.20 -9.72
C TYR A 168 -12.76 -1.02 -9.48
N ARG A 169 -13.51 -0.68 -8.42
CA ARG A 169 -14.71 -1.42 -8.00
C ARG A 169 -14.44 -2.91 -7.75
N GLU A 170 -13.34 -3.18 -7.05
CA GLU A 170 -12.83 -4.52 -6.72
C GLU A 170 -12.33 -5.35 -7.92
N ALA A 171 -12.37 -4.80 -9.13
CA ALA A 171 -11.80 -5.44 -10.32
C ALA A 171 -10.29 -5.16 -10.46
N TYR A 172 -9.63 -5.92 -11.34
CA TYR A 172 -8.24 -5.72 -11.81
C TYR A 172 -7.10 -5.95 -10.81
N ARG A 173 -7.35 -6.13 -9.51
CA ARG A 173 -6.31 -6.39 -8.48
C ARG A 173 -5.30 -7.49 -8.82
N HIS A 174 -5.72 -8.49 -9.61
CA HIS A 174 -4.96 -9.69 -9.96
C HIS A 174 -3.97 -9.49 -11.11
N LEU A 175 -4.02 -8.36 -11.83
CA LEU A 175 -3.08 -8.11 -12.92
C LEU A 175 -1.66 -7.95 -12.33
N PRO A 176 -0.63 -8.54 -12.94
CA PRO A 176 0.74 -8.49 -12.41
C PRO A 176 1.44 -7.14 -12.66
N GLU A 177 0.84 -6.28 -13.48
CA GLU A 177 1.36 -5.00 -13.94
C GLU A 177 0.41 -3.87 -13.52
N LEU A 178 0.89 -2.63 -13.56
CA LEU A 178 0.06 -1.45 -13.36
C LEU A 178 -0.38 -0.89 -14.71
N HIS A 179 -1.69 -0.83 -14.93
CA HIS A 179 -2.31 -0.32 -16.14
C HIS A 179 -3.01 1.02 -15.91
N ARG A 180 -2.97 1.89 -16.92
CA ARG A 180 -3.87 3.06 -16.96
C ARG A 180 -5.31 2.59 -17.22
N LEU A 181 -6.25 3.14 -16.46
CA LEU A 181 -7.68 2.97 -16.68
C LEU A 181 -8.30 4.26 -17.23
N LEU A 182 -9.07 4.13 -18.31
CA LEU A 182 -9.81 5.23 -18.93
C LEU A 182 -11.30 5.16 -18.57
N PHE A 183 -11.92 6.32 -18.33
CA PHE A 183 -13.33 6.49 -17.96
C PHE A 183 -14.13 7.18 -19.06
#